data_AF-A0A1Q7NII3-F1
#
_entry.id   AF-A0A1Q7NII3-F1
#
_cell.length_a   1.000
_cell.length_b   1.000
_cell.length_c   1.000
_cell.angle_alpha   90.00
_cell.angle_beta   90.00
_cell.angle_gamma   90.00
#
_symmetry.space_group_name_H-M   'P 1'
#
loop_
_entity.id
_entity.type
_entity.pdbx_description
1 polymer ?
#
loop_
_entity_poly.entity_id
_entity_poly.type
_entity_poly.pdbx_seq_one_letter_code
_entity_poly.pdbx_strand_id
1 'polypeptide(L)'
;MYLCTPTIVIDGVATQRPWGVHYFPTQPGMHTVTIFFGYLFMDQCGANTINVNVESGRVSRIKFEMPPWLFSKGSIRELPAYTPR
;
A
#
# COMPACT_ATOMS: atom_id res chain seq x y z
N MET A 1 1.77 -3.42 18.01
CA MET A 1 0.91 -4.57 17.64
C MET A 1 1.52 -5.21 16.39
N TYR A 2 2.28 -6.30 16.55
CA TYR A 2 3.18 -6.84 15.51
C TYR A 2 2.51 -7.86 14.56
N LEU A 3 1.36 -8.42 14.95
CA LEU A 3 0.67 -9.50 14.25
C LEU A 3 -0.14 -9.07 13.01
N CYS A 4 -0.15 -7.78 12.66
CA CYS A 4 -0.86 -7.26 11.48
C CYS A 4 0.01 -6.25 10.73
N THR A 5 1.33 -6.42 10.70
CA THR A 5 2.20 -5.42 10.04
C THR A 5 2.03 -5.52 8.52
N PRO A 6 1.64 -4.43 7.83
CA PRO A 6 1.47 -4.48 6.39
C PRO A 6 2.82 -4.57 5.66
N THR A 7 2.81 -5.38 4.61
CA THR A 7 3.86 -5.47 3.61
C THR A 7 3.39 -4.75 2.37
N ILE A 8 4.20 -3.79 1.93
CA ILE A 8 3.93 -2.93 0.77
C ILE A 8 4.92 -3.34 -0.31
N VAL A 9 4.42 -3.90 -1.40
CA VAL A 9 5.21 -4.28 -2.57
C VAL A 9 5.00 -3.23 -3.64
N ILE A 10 6.08 -2.56 -4.04
CA ILE A 10 6.06 -1.56 -5.12
C ILE A 10 6.95 -2.10 -6.23
N ASP A 11 6.38 -2.36 -7.41
CA ASP A 11 7.10 -2.91 -8.58
C ASP A 11 7.92 -4.18 -8.28
N GLY A 12 7.41 -5.03 -7.40
CA GLY A 12 8.08 -6.25 -6.95
C GLY A 12 9.04 -6.07 -5.77
N VAL A 13 9.30 -4.84 -5.31
CA VAL A 13 10.11 -4.56 -4.12
C VAL A 13 9.24 -4.56 -2.88
N ALA A 14 9.35 -5.63 -2.07
CA ALA A 14 8.61 -5.76 -0.82
C ALA A 14 9.27 -4.98 0.32
N THR A 15 8.51 -4.08 0.95
CA THR A 15 8.92 -3.34 2.13
C THR A 15 7.87 -3.47 3.23
N GLN A 16 8.26 -4.00 4.38
CA GLN A 16 7.38 -4.06 5.55
C GLN A 16 7.42 -2.74 6.32
N ARG A 17 6.25 -2.16 6.61
CA ARG A 17 6.12 -0.91 7.37
C ARG A 17 5.00 -1.01 8.42
N PRO A 18 5.13 -0.32 9.56
CA PRO A 18 4.02 -0.23 10.51
C PRO A 18 2.84 0.54 9.89
N TRP A 19 1.64 0.40 10.46
CA TRP A 19 0.50 1.21 10.06
C TRP A 19 0.79 2.70 10.23
N GLY A 20 0.44 3.50 9.23
CA GLY A 20 0.70 4.93 9.21
C GLY A 20 0.93 5.45 7.81
N VAL A 21 1.41 6.70 7.73
CA VAL A 21 1.77 7.34 6.47
C VAL A 21 3.26 7.12 6.21
N HIS A 22 3.57 6.54 5.06
CA HIS A 22 4.94 6.30 4.61
C HIS A 22 5.14 6.90 3.23
N TYR A 23 6.33 7.45 3.00
CA TYR A 23 6.74 7.99 1.71
C TYR A 23 7.82 7.10 1.13
N PHE A 24 7.66 6.73 -0.13
CA PHE A 24 8.62 5.94 -0.88
C PHE A 24 9.08 6.77 -2.08
N PRO A 25 10.39 6.99 -2.24
CA PRO A 25 10.90 7.59 -3.46
C PRO A 25 10.73 6.59 -4.61
N THR A 26 9.93 6.94 -5.62
CA THR A 26 9.76 6.16 -6.85
C THR A 26 10.11 7.04 -8.05
N GLN A 27 10.43 6.41 -9.18
CA GLN A 27 10.58 7.14 -10.44
C GLN A 27 9.20 7.67 -10.90
N PRO A 28 9.13 8.65 -11.81
CA PRO A 28 7.87 8.97 -12.47
C PRO A 28 7.45 7.84 -13.42
N GLY A 29 6.19 7.42 -13.38
CA GLY A 29 5.66 6.36 -14.24
C GLY A 29 4.50 5.59 -13.62
N MET A 30 4.14 4.49 -14.28
CA MET A 30 3.15 3.55 -13.78
C MET A 30 3.80 2.59 -12.79
N HIS A 31 3.27 2.55 -11.57
CA HIS A 31 3.73 1.68 -10.50
C HIS A 31 2.62 0.73 -10.06
N THR A 32 2.97 -0.54 -9.90
CA THR A 32 2.05 -1.54 -9.33
C THR A 32 2.32 -1.66 -7.85
N VAL A 33 1.33 -1.28 -7.04
CA VAL A 33 1.41 -1.34 -5.58
C VAL A 33 0.50 -2.45 -5.07
N THR A 34 1.09 -3.44 -4.42
CA THR A 34 0.39 -4.52 -3.73
C THR A 34 0.59 -4.38 -2.24
N ILE A 35 -0.49 -4.38 -1.46
CA ILE A 35 -0.45 -4.31 -0.01
C ILE A 35 -1.16 -5.52 0.55
N PHE A 36 -0.53 -6.21 1.49
CA PHE A 36 -1.09 -7.34 2.24
C PHE A 36 -0.54 -7.33 3.66
N PHE A 37 -1.17 -8.05 4.59
CA PHE A 37 -0.64 -8.23 5.93
C PHE A 37 -0.78 -9.69 6.35
N GLY A 38 0.15 -10.17 7.17
CA GLY A 38 0.03 -11.47 7.81
C GLY A 38 -0.86 -11.39 9.05
N TYR A 39 -1.66 -12.41 9.33
CA TYR A 39 -2.40 -12.59 10.59
C TYR A 39 -2.51 -14.07 10.95
N LEU A 40 -2.05 -14.44 12.16
CA LEU A 40 -2.38 -15.69 12.85
C LEU A 40 -2.38 -16.93 11.93
N PHE A 41 -1.25 -17.18 11.26
CA PHE A 41 -0.96 -18.26 10.27
C PHE A 41 -1.31 -18.00 8.80
N MET A 42 -1.91 -16.87 8.45
CA MET A 42 -2.14 -16.48 7.05
C MET A 42 -1.22 -15.31 6.67
N ASP A 43 -0.41 -15.48 5.63
CA ASP A 43 0.59 -14.47 5.26
C ASP A 43 0.07 -13.38 4.30
N GLN A 44 -1.12 -13.59 3.69
CA GLN A 44 -1.66 -12.74 2.63
C GLN A 44 -3.06 -12.20 2.91
N CYS A 45 -3.39 -11.95 4.18
CA CYS A 45 -4.67 -11.33 4.52
C CYS A 45 -4.78 -9.92 3.92
N GLY A 46 -5.99 -9.58 3.46
CA GLY A 46 -6.30 -8.27 2.91
C GLY A 46 -5.54 -7.90 1.63
N ALA A 47 -4.90 -8.86 0.95
CA ALA A 47 -4.11 -8.61 -0.25
C ALA A 47 -4.90 -7.84 -1.31
N ASN A 48 -4.36 -6.68 -1.70
CA ASN A 48 -4.96 -5.86 -2.74
C ASN A 48 -3.88 -5.17 -3.57
N THR A 49 -4.15 -5.06 -4.87
CA THR A 49 -3.23 -4.50 -5.86
C THR A 49 -3.91 -3.32 -6.55
N ILE A 50 -3.18 -2.23 -6.69
CA ILE A 50 -3.60 -1.04 -7.43
C ILE A 50 -2.45 -0.57 -8.32
N ASN A 51 -2.80 -0.10 -9.51
CA ASN A 51 -1.86 0.57 -10.41
C ASN A 51 -2.00 2.07 -10.22
N VAL A 52 -0.91 2.75 -9.91
CA VAL A 52 -0.88 4.18 -9.62
C VAL A 52 0.07 4.83 -10.62
N ASN A 53 -0.39 5.91 -11.26
CA ASN A 53 0.48 6.72 -12.09
C ASN A 53 1.12 7.81 -11.21
N VAL A 54 2.44 7.83 -11.14
CA VAL A 54 3.21 8.85 -10.41
C VAL A 54 3.76 9.84 -11.43
N GLU A 55 3.22 11.06 -11.41
CA GLU A 55 3.73 12.15 -12.25
C GLU A 55 5.01 12.77 -11.64
N SER A 56 5.90 13.27 -12.51
CA SER A 56 7.11 13.99 -12.10
C SER A 56 6.76 15.19 -11.20
N GLY A 57 7.31 15.21 -9.99
CA GLY A 57 7.09 16.30 -9.03
C GLY A 57 5.75 16.25 -8.31
N ARG A 58 4.98 15.17 -8.44
CA ARG A 58 3.75 14.94 -7.68
C ARG A 58 3.89 13.71 -6.78
N VAL A 59 3.11 13.71 -5.70
CA VAL A 59 3.02 12.58 -4.79
C VAL A 59 1.64 11.97 -4.94
N SER A 60 1.59 10.78 -5.55
CA SER A 60 0.38 9.96 -5.58
C SER A 60 0.18 9.31 -4.21
N ARG A 61 -1.02 9.44 -3.65
CA ARG A 61 -1.36 8.92 -2.34
C ARG A 61 -2.27 7.72 -2.50
N ILE A 62 -1.95 6.64 -1.80
CA ILE A 62 -2.84 5.49 -1.67
C ILE A 62 -3.25 5.35 -0.22
N LYS A 63 -4.52 5.02 -0.01
CA LYS A 63 -5.05 4.66 1.30
C LYS A 63 -5.36 3.18 1.29
N PHE A 64 -4.71 2.45 2.18
CA PHE A 64 -5.03 1.08 2.48
C PHE A 64 -5.64 1.00 3.88
N GLU A 65 -6.82 0.42 3.97
CA GLU A 65 -7.53 0.23 5.23
C GLU A 65 -7.69 -1.26 5.51
N MET A 66 -7.44 -1.63 6.76
CA MET A 66 -7.68 -3.00 7.21
C MET A 66 -9.17 -3.33 7.00
N PRO A 67 -9.49 -4.49 6.38
CA PRO A 67 -10.87 -4.87 6.22
C PRO A 67 -11.53 -5.10 7.59
N PRO A 68 -12.83 -4.78 7.74
CA PRO A 68 -13.59 -5.09 8.96
C PRO A 68 -13.67 -6.60 9.22
N TRP A 69 -13.47 -7.42 8.18
CA TRP A 69 -13.32 -8.87 8.26
C TRP A 69 -11.90 -9.26 7.83
N LEU A 70 -11.11 -9.87 8.72
CA LEU A 70 -9.70 -10.21 8.48
C LEU A 70 -9.47 -11.10 7.23
N PHE A 71 -10.46 -11.90 6.85
CA PHE A 71 -10.40 -12.79 5.68
C PHE A 71 -10.90 -12.15 4.38
N SER A 72 -11.40 -10.91 4.41
CA SER A 72 -11.86 -10.23 3.21
C SER A 72 -10.75 -9.41 2.56
N LYS A 73 -10.96 -9.02 1.30
CA LYS A 73 -10.05 -8.16 0.56
C LYS A 73 -9.95 -6.78 1.25
N GLY A 74 -8.73 -6.31 1.50
CA GLY A 74 -8.50 -5.00 2.10
C GLY A 74 -8.99 -3.87 1.19
N SER A 75 -9.42 -2.75 1.77
CA SER A 75 -9.85 -1.59 0.98
C SER A 75 -8.62 -0.81 0.54
N ILE A 76 -8.32 -0.81 -0.77
CA ILE A 76 -7.30 0.05 -1.36
C ILE A 76 -7.98 1.10 -2.21
N ARG A 77 -7.62 2.37 -2.00
CA ARG A 77 -8.16 3.49 -2.76
C ARG A 77 -7.05 4.47 -3.07
N GLU A 78 -7.07 4.98 -4.29
CA GLU A 78 -6.23 6.10 -4.68
C GLU A 78 -6.86 7.39 -4.12
N LEU A 79 -6.01 8.24 -3.56
CA LEU A 79 -6.36 9.60 -3.13
C LEU A 79 -5.82 10.58 -4.17
N PRO A 80 -6.43 11.77 -4.30
CA PRO A 80 -5.95 12.77 -5.25
C PRO A 80 -4.48 13.07 -4.98
N ALA A 81 -3.67 12.96 -6.04
CA ALA A 81 -2.27 13.32 -6.00
C ALA A 81 -2.13 14.79 -5.60
N TYR A 82 -1.11 15.09 -4.81
CA TYR A 82 -0.84 16.47 -4.38
C TYR A 82 0.60 16.84 -4.71
N THR A 83 0.81 18.12 -4.96
CA THR A 83 2.15 18.70 -5.09
C THR A 83 2.57 19.20 -3.71
N PRO A 84 3.65 18.67 -3.12
CA PRO A 84 4.23 19.30 -1.94
C PRO A 84 4.69 20.71 -2.32
N ARG A 85 4.18 21.73 -1.61
CA ARG A 85 4.58 23.13 -1.78
C ARG A 85 5.90 23.41 -1.09
#